data_AF-A0A5B9MGZ1-F1
#
_entry.id   AF-A0A5B9MGZ1-F1
#
_cell.length_a   1.000
_cell.length_b   1.000
_cell.length_c   1.000
_cell.angle_alpha   90.00
_cell.angle_beta   90.00
_cell.angle_gamma   90.00
#
_symmetry.space_group_name_H-M   'P 1'
#
loop_
_entity.id
_entity.type
_entity.pdbx_description
1 polymer ?
#
loop_
_entity_poly.entity_id
_entity_poly.type
_entity_poly.pdbx_seq_one_letter_code
_entity_poly.pdbx_strand_id
1 'polypeptide(L)'
;MDHREHTRSTTVRHTVALPQEPTPLAPPGWTDWQLGLQREILRLITQKNSSIREEISDRVDEVLLRTTLEATGGNISQASHRLGISRPTLRSRLRQLKIATPNSPT
;
A
#
# COMPACT_ATOMS: atom_id res chain seq x y z
N MET A 1 -49.53 -33.76 45.22
CA MET A 1 -49.64 -35.03 44.48
C MET A 1 -49.81 -34.72 43.00
N ASP A 2 -48.71 -34.77 42.24
CA ASP A 2 -48.43 -35.76 41.17
C ASP A 2 -49.58 -36.13 40.21
N HIS A 3 -49.43 -36.28 38.89
CA HIS A 3 -48.35 -36.22 37.90
C HIS A 3 -49.03 -36.35 36.51
N ARG A 4 -48.45 -35.76 35.45
CA ARG A 4 -48.27 -36.29 34.06
C ARG A 4 -48.21 -35.14 33.04
N GLU A 5 -46.99 -34.78 32.63
CA GLU A 5 -46.36 -35.19 31.36
C GLU A 5 -46.99 -34.56 30.12
N HIS A 6 -46.28 -33.61 29.50
CA HIS A 6 -46.15 -33.53 28.05
C HIS A 6 -44.74 -33.02 27.73
N THR A 7 -43.86 -33.98 27.49
CA THR A 7 -42.63 -33.82 26.73
C THR A 7 -42.97 -33.25 25.35
N ARG A 8 -42.36 -32.11 24.99
CA ARG A 8 -42.25 -31.70 23.59
C ARG A 8 -40.82 -31.24 23.32
N SER A 9 -40.09 -32.20 22.75
CA SER A 9 -39.08 -32.10 21.70
C SER A 9 -38.64 -30.68 21.33
N THR A 10 -37.36 -30.38 21.53
CA THR A 10 -36.36 -30.34 20.45
C THR A 10 -36.71 -29.38 19.34
N THR A 11 -35.95 -28.29 19.22
CA THR A 11 -35.30 -27.91 17.95
C THR A 11 -34.14 -26.97 18.28
N VAL A 12 -32.94 -27.52 18.20
CA VAL A 12 -31.68 -26.78 18.10
C VAL A 12 -31.77 -25.95 16.81
N ARG A 13 -31.88 -24.63 16.92
CA ARG A 13 -31.61 -23.74 15.78
C ARG A 13 -30.10 -23.68 15.59
N HIS A 14 -29.57 -24.66 14.88
CA HIS A 14 -28.25 -24.59 14.27
C HIS A 14 -28.33 -23.53 13.16
N THR A 15 -27.94 -22.30 13.46
CA THR A 15 -27.69 -21.29 12.44
C THR A 15 -26.47 -21.76 11.65
N VAL A 16 -26.70 -22.34 10.48
CA VAL A 16 -25.67 -22.60 9.49
C VAL A 16 -25.10 -21.25 9.07
N ALA A 17 -23.85 -20.98 9.48
CA ALA A 17 -23.09 -19.87 8.93
C ALA A 17 -22.92 -20.11 7.42
N LEU A 18 -23.47 -19.20 6.62
CA LEU A 18 -23.31 -19.20 5.16
C LEU A 18 -21.82 -19.21 4.79
N PRO A 19 -21.41 -19.88 3.70
CA PRO A 19 -20.05 -19.82 3.19
C PRO A 19 -19.70 -18.35 2.96
N GLN A 20 -18.71 -17.84 3.69
CA GLN A 20 -18.22 -16.49 3.48
C GLN A 20 -17.55 -16.49 2.10
N GLU A 21 -18.17 -15.86 1.10
CA GLU A 21 -17.47 -15.50 -0.14
C GLU A 21 -16.16 -14.79 0.25
N PRO A 22 -15.03 -15.06 -0.42
CA PRO A 22 -13.77 -14.42 -0.09
C PRO A 22 -13.93 -12.92 -0.33
N THR A 23 -14.16 -12.18 0.75
CA THR A 23 -14.26 -10.73 0.74
C THR A 23 -13.02 -10.18 0.01
N PRO A 24 -13.19 -9.32 -1.01
CA PRO A 24 -12.07 -8.63 -1.60
C PRO A 24 -11.32 -7.91 -0.48
N LEU A 25 -10.03 -8.20 -0.31
CA LEU A 25 -9.19 -7.64 0.75
C LEU A 25 -9.06 -6.10 0.70
N ALA A 26 -9.69 -5.44 -0.27
CA ALA A 26 -9.70 -3.99 -0.40
C ALA A 26 -10.78 -3.38 0.51
N PRO A 27 -10.40 -2.56 1.50
CA PRO A 27 -11.37 -1.81 2.29
C PRO A 27 -12.28 -0.93 1.42
N PRO A 28 -13.54 -0.76 1.80
CA PRO A 28 -14.44 0.14 1.09
C PRO A 28 -13.89 1.58 1.11
N GLY A 29 -13.94 2.25 -0.04
CA GLY A 29 -13.50 3.65 -0.19
C GLY A 29 -12.04 3.86 -0.59
N TRP A 30 -11.29 2.79 -0.91
CA TRP A 30 -9.97 2.94 -1.52
C TRP A 30 -10.05 3.33 -2.99
N THR A 31 -9.14 4.20 -3.43
CA THR A 31 -8.99 4.56 -4.85
C THR A 31 -7.92 3.68 -5.51
N ASP A 32 -7.76 3.82 -6.83
CA ASP A 32 -6.90 2.95 -7.63
C ASP A 32 -5.45 2.88 -7.13
N TRP A 33 -4.89 3.99 -6.65
CA TRP A 33 -3.51 4.01 -6.18
C TRP A 33 -3.33 3.23 -4.87
N GLN A 34 -4.29 3.28 -3.93
CA GLN A 34 -4.23 2.47 -2.71
C GLN A 34 -4.37 0.98 -3.05
N LEU A 35 -5.26 0.64 -3.98
CA LEU A 35 -5.44 -0.73 -4.43
C LEU A 35 -4.18 -1.27 -5.13
N GLY A 36 -3.53 -0.44 -5.96
CA GLY A 36 -2.24 -0.76 -6.57
C GLY A 36 -1.14 -1.00 -5.54
N LEU A 37 -1.01 -0.10 -4.57
CA LEU A 37 -0.03 -0.22 -3.49
C LEU A 37 -0.26 -1.49 -2.65
N GLN A 38 -1.52 -1.81 -2.33
CA GLN A 38 -1.87 -3.03 -1.59
C GLN A 38 -1.45 -4.29 -2.34
N ARG A 39 -1.75 -4.37 -3.64
CA ARG A 39 -1.34 -5.51 -4.47
C ARG A 39 0.18 -5.68 -4.45
N GLU A 40 0.93 -4.59 -4.50
CA GLU A 40 2.39 -4.64 -4.46
C GLU A 40 2.90 -5.12 -3.10
N ILE A 41 2.34 -4.61 -2.00
CA ILE A 41 2.70 -5.07 -0.64
C ILE A 41 2.42 -6.57 -0.48
N LEU A 42 1.26 -7.05 -0.93
CA LEU A 42 0.92 -8.48 -0.88
C LEU A 42 1.88 -9.33 -1.72
N ARG A 43 2.32 -8.82 -2.89
CA ARG A 43 3.33 -9.46 -3.73
C ARG A 43 4.66 -9.62 -2.97
N LEU A 44 5.11 -8.58 -2.27
CA LEU A 44 6.36 -8.60 -1.51
C LEU A 44 6.31 -9.51 -0.28
N ILE A 45 5.18 -9.53 0.43
CA ILE A 45 4.94 -10.47 1.55
C ILE A 45 5.04 -11.91 1.06
N THR A 46 4.44 -12.21 -0.10
CA THR A 46 4.46 -13.56 -0.69
C THR A 46 5.88 -13.99 -1.10
N GLN A 47 6.72 -13.04 -1.49
CA GLN A 47 8.12 -13.29 -1.86
C GLN A 47 9.08 -13.44 -0.68
N LYS A 48 8.58 -13.41 0.58
CA LYS A 48 9.39 -13.45 1.82
C LYS A 48 10.50 -12.40 1.86
N ASN A 49 10.25 -11.21 1.32
CA ASN A 49 11.21 -10.12 1.45
C ASN A 49 11.28 -9.63 2.92
N SER A 50 12.49 -9.48 3.47
CA SER A 50 12.72 -9.03 4.84
C SER A 50 12.57 -7.51 5.02
N SER A 51 12.54 -6.73 3.95
CA SER A 51 12.64 -5.25 3.99
C SER A 51 11.56 -4.56 3.14
N ILE A 52 10.31 -5.02 3.31
CA ILE A 52 9.14 -4.54 2.54
C ILE A 52 8.96 -3.02 2.68
N ARG A 53 9.20 -2.48 3.88
CA ARG A 53 9.08 -1.05 4.16
C ARG A 53 10.05 -0.23 3.31
N GLU A 54 11.33 -0.60 3.33
CA GLU A 54 12.38 0.06 2.55
C GLU A 54 12.08 -0.05 1.05
N GLU A 55 11.71 -1.24 0.58
CA GLU A 55 11.43 -1.45 -0.84
C GLU A 55 10.23 -0.63 -1.35
N ILE A 56 9.14 -0.57 -0.59
CA ILE A 56 8.00 0.28 -0.94
C ILE A 56 8.38 1.76 -0.89
N SER A 57 9.14 2.19 0.12
CA SER A 57 9.58 3.59 0.24
C SER A 57 10.44 4.00 -0.94
N ASP A 58 11.40 3.17 -1.34
CA ASP A 58 12.31 3.44 -2.46
C ASP A 58 11.55 3.50 -3.80
N ARG A 59 10.58 2.62 -4.01
CA ARG A 59 9.72 2.63 -5.22
C ARG A 59 8.82 3.86 -5.28
N VAL A 60 8.21 4.24 -4.15
CA VAL A 60 7.40 5.46 -4.07
C VAL A 60 8.28 6.69 -4.29
N ASP A 61 9.43 6.76 -3.64
CA ASP A 61 10.39 7.85 -3.83
C ASP A 61 10.85 7.91 -5.29
N GLU A 62 11.11 6.78 -5.95
CA GLU A 62 11.50 6.78 -7.37
C GLU A 62 10.43 7.41 -8.26
N VAL A 63 9.16 6.98 -8.12
CA VAL A 63 8.05 7.54 -8.90
C VAL A 63 7.87 9.03 -8.58
N LEU A 64 7.91 9.40 -7.29
CA LEU A 64 7.74 10.78 -6.83
C LEU A 64 8.83 11.70 -7.39
N LEU A 65 10.09 11.29 -7.29
CA LEU A 65 11.23 12.10 -7.71
C LEU A 65 11.30 12.23 -9.23
N ARG A 66 11.09 11.15 -9.99
CA ARG A 66 11.07 11.20 -11.46
C ARG A 66 9.96 12.12 -11.96
N THR A 67 8.74 11.92 -11.48
CA THR A 67 7.57 12.72 -11.89
C THR A 67 7.78 14.20 -11.58
N THR A 68 8.32 14.53 -10.40
CA THR A 68 8.56 15.92 -10.02
C THR A 68 9.68 16.55 -10.83
N LEU A 69 10.76 15.81 -11.12
CA LEU A 69 11.85 16.31 -11.96
C LEU A 69 11.35 16.57 -13.37
N GLU A 70 10.58 15.66 -13.96
CA GLU A 70 9.99 15.84 -15.28
C GLU A 70 9.08 17.07 -15.32
N ALA A 71 8.15 17.19 -14.36
CA ALA A 71 7.24 18.33 -14.26
C ALA A 71 7.94 19.68 -14.04
N THR A 72 9.19 19.69 -13.55
CA THR A 72 10.00 20.89 -13.35
C THR A 72 11.13 21.05 -14.37
N GLY A 73 11.15 20.24 -15.43
CA GLY A 73 12.18 20.29 -16.47
C GLY A 73 13.59 20.00 -15.95
N GLY A 74 13.71 19.17 -14.91
CA GLY A 74 14.98 18.83 -14.27
C GLY A 74 15.52 19.89 -13.30
N ASN A 75 14.76 20.95 -13.02
CA ASN A 75 15.22 22.02 -12.12
C ASN A 75 15.16 21.56 -10.65
N ILE A 76 16.31 21.18 -10.11
CA ILE A 76 16.47 20.72 -8.72
C ILE A 76 15.90 21.70 -7.70
N SER A 77 16.04 23.00 -7.92
CA SER A 77 15.56 24.02 -6.97
C SER A 77 14.03 24.08 -6.94
N GLN A 78 13.40 24.02 -8.11
CA GLN A 78 11.94 23.97 -8.24
C GLN A 78 11.39 22.65 -7.70
N ALA A 79 12.00 21.52 -8.07
CA ALA A 79 11.62 20.21 -7.58
C ALA A 79 11.69 20.11 -6.05
N SER A 80 12.80 20.57 -5.45
CA SER A 80 12.95 20.54 -3.98
C SER A 80 11.91 21.42 -3.28
N HIS A 81 11.61 22.59 -3.85
CA HIS A 81 10.59 23.48 -3.32
C HIS A 81 9.19 22.86 -3.38
N ARG A 82 8.82 22.23 -4.52
CA ARG A 82 7.55 21.52 -4.70
C ARG A 82 7.40 20.33 -3.74
N LEU A 83 8.49 19.61 -3.49
CA LEU A 83 8.52 18.48 -2.56
C LEU A 83 8.59 18.89 -1.08
N GLY A 84 8.81 20.17 -0.78
CA GLY A 84 8.95 20.64 0.60
C GLY A 84 10.23 20.14 1.30
N ILE A 85 11.27 19.79 0.55
CA ILE A 85 12.55 19.30 1.08
C ILE A 85 13.72 20.19 0.67
N SER A 86 14.82 20.11 1.41
CA SER A 86 16.04 20.84 1.03
C SER A 86 16.66 20.28 -0.26
N ARG A 87 17.37 21.12 -1.02
CA ARG A 87 18.13 20.69 -2.21
C ARG A 87 19.16 19.58 -1.88
N PRO A 88 19.94 19.68 -0.78
CA PRO A 88 20.82 18.57 -0.37
C PRO A 88 20.07 17.27 -0.12
N THR A 89 18.90 17.30 0.52
CA THR A 89 18.05 16.11 0.75
C THR A 89 17.62 15.49 -0.57
N LEU A 90 17.10 16.31 -1.50
CA LEU A 90 16.70 15.84 -2.83
C LEU A 90 17.88 15.20 -3.57
N ARG A 91 19.04 15.86 -3.62
CA ARG A 91 20.25 15.32 -4.27
C ARG A 91 20.72 14.02 -3.62
N SER A 92 20.66 13.92 -2.29
CA SER A 92 21.01 12.70 -1.57
C SER A 92 20.09 11.54 -1.96
N ARG A 93 18.76 11.79 -2.00
CA ARG A 93 17.77 10.79 -2.41
C ARG A 93 17.96 10.34 -3.86
N LEU A 94 18.16 11.28 -4.79
CA LEU A 94 18.43 10.95 -6.20
C LEU A 94 19.68 10.06 -6.35
N ARG A 95 20.74 10.33 -5.58
CA ARG A 95 21.95 9.49 -5.56
C ARG A 95 21.68 8.08 -5.00
N GLN A 96 20.94 7.98 -3.89
CA GLN A 96 20.59 6.70 -3.27
C GLN A 96 19.82 5.80 -4.25
N LEU A 97 18.86 6.39 -4.98
CA LEU A 97 18.02 5.69 -5.96
C LEU A 97 18.64 5.62 -7.37
N LYS A 98 19.87 6.12 -7.55
CA LYS A 98 20.59 6.15 -8.84
C LYS A 98 19.79 6.79 -9.98
N ILE A 99 18.98 7.80 -9.67
CA ILE A 99 18.19 8.54 -10.65
C ILE A 99 19.09 9.60 -11.29
N ALA A 100 19.31 9.50 -12.60
CA ALA A 100 20.08 10.48 -13.35
C ALA A 100 19.37 11.85 -13.34
N THR A 101 20.11 12.89 -12.98
CA THR A 101 19.63 14.26 -13.17
C THR A 101 19.96 14.71 -14.58
N PRO A 102 19.02 15.26 -15.36
CA PRO A 102 19.25 15.63 -16.76
C PRO A 102 20.29 16.75 -16.97
N ASN A 103 20.81 17.38 -15.91
CA ASN A 103 21.76 18.51 -15.99
C ASN A 103 23.12 18.26 -15.30
N SER A 104 23.70 17.07 -15.46
CA SER A 104 25.14 16.88 -15.20
C SER A 104 25.90 17.02 -16.51
N PRO A 105 26.71 18.07 -16.73
CA PRO A 105 27.71 18.03 -17.80
C PRO A 105 28.70 16.90 -17.45
N THR A 106 28.97 16.06 -18.44
CA THR A 106 30.08 15.09 -18.41
C THR A 106 31.40 15.84 -18.41
#